data_AF-A0A838THK8-F1
#
_entry.id   AF-A0A838THK8-F1
#
_cell.length_a   1.000
_cell.length_b   1.000
_cell.length_c   1.000
_cell.angle_alpha   90.00
_cell.angle_beta   90.00
_cell.angle_gamma   90.00
#
_symmetry.space_group_name_H-M   'P 1'
#
loop_
_entity.id
_entity.type
_entity.pdbx_description
1 polymer ?
#
loop_
_entity_poly.entity_id
_entity_poly.type
_entity_poly.pdbx_seq_one_letter_code
_entity_poly.pdbx_strand_id
1 'polypeptide(L)'
;MKSAAPDIWPDIRSAVLSLPRTSLMVDEKNYLHAACRSAVLGFTDDLEIQLRPGGSTLAVRSAARKGYYDFGVNRRRLETLRDLLQKRGVIQ
;
A
#
# COMPACT_ATOMS: atom_id res chain seq x y z
N MET A 1 18.46 26.43 -3.22
CA MET A 1 18.45 25.29 -2.26
C MET A 1 17.08 24.64 -2.37
N LYS A 2 16.94 23.49 -3.04
CA LYS A 2 15.67 22.76 -3.06
C LYS A 2 15.57 22.02 -1.72
N SER A 3 14.58 22.35 -0.91
CA SER A 3 14.24 21.55 0.27
C SER A 3 14.14 20.09 -0.16
N ALA A 4 15.02 19.23 0.34
CA ALA A 4 14.87 17.80 0.17
C ALA A 4 13.58 17.44 0.92
N ALA A 5 12.52 17.12 0.18
CA ALA A 5 11.34 16.52 0.79
C ALA A 5 11.83 15.32 1.64
N PRO A 6 11.25 15.09 2.82
CA PRO A 6 11.56 13.90 3.60
C PRO A 6 11.41 12.68 2.69
N ASP A 7 12.37 11.76 2.71
CA ASP A 7 12.20 10.47 2.05
C ASP A 7 11.08 9.73 2.79
N ILE A 8 9.86 9.81 2.26
CA ILE A 8 8.64 9.20 2.84
C ILE A 8 8.55 7.69 2.55
N TRP A 9 9.44 7.17 1.71
CA TRP A 9 9.37 5.79 1.25
C TRP A 9 9.53 4.74 2.37
N PRO A 10 10.45 4.91 3.35
CA PRO A 10 10.54 4.02 4.49
C PRO A 10 9.24 3.93 5.31
N ASP A 11 8.52 5.04 5.45
CA ASP A 11 7.24 5.06 6.17
C ASP A 11 6.13 4.34 5.41
N ILE A 12 6.08 4.51 4.07
CA ILE A 12 5.16 3.76 3.21
C ILE A 12 5.44 2.27 3.32
N ARG A 13 6.70 1.86 3.20
CA ARG A 13 7.11 0.46 3.35
C ARG A 13 6.71 -0.09 4.72
N SER A 14 6.98 0.64 5.80
CA SER A 14 6.62 0.25 7.16
C SER A 14 5.10 0.12 7.34
N ALA A 15 4.32 1.04 6.76
CA ALA A 15 2.86 0.96 6.79
C ALA A 15 2.35 -0.29 6.07
N VAL A 16 2.88 -0.62 4.89
CA VAL A 16 2.50 -1.84 4.15
C VAL A 16 2.85 -3.10 4.92
N LEU A 17 4.06 -3.19 5.49
CA LEU A 17 4.49 -4.35 6.26
C LEU A 17 3.71 -4.53 7.57
N SER A 18 3.06 -3.47 8.08
CA SER A 18 2.17 -3.56 9.24
C SER A 18 0.77 -4.11 8.92
N LEU A 19 0.42 -4.26 7.64
CA LEU A 19 -0.84 -4.86 7.24
C LEU A 19 -0.81 -6.38 7.49
N PRO A 20 -1.90 -6.98 8.01
CA PRO A 20 -1.93 -8.39 8.34
C PRO A 20 -1.81 -9.27 7.08
N ARG A 21 -1.02 -10.35 7.20
CA ARG A 21 -0.82 -11.37 6.13
C ARG A 21 -0.33 -10.75 4.82
N THR A 22 0.60 -9.81 4.93
CA THR A 22 1.20 -9.11 3.80
C THR A 22 2.64 -9.56 3.61
N SER A 23 3.03 -9.81 2.38
CA SER A 23 4.40 -10.17 1.99
C SER A 23 4.87 -9.24 0.90
N LEU A 24 5.99 -8.57 1.13
CA LEU A 24 6.61 -7.67 0.17
C LEU A 24 7.21 -8.49 -0.98
N MET A 25 6.82 -8.17 -2.21
CA MET A 25 7.27 -8.84 -3.43
C MET A 25 8.29 -7.98 -4.20
N VAL A 26 8.05 -6.68 -4.28
CA VAL A 26 8.93 -5.70 -4.93
C VAL A 26 9.02 -4.45 -4.05
N ASP A 27 10.24 -3.92 -3.88
CA ASP A 27 10.53 -2.69 -3.16
C ASP A 27 11.58 -1.89 -3.93
N GLU A 28 11.09 -0.92 -4.69
CA GLU A 28 11.86 0.04 -5.47
C GLU A 28 11.64 1.44 -4.92
N LYS A 29 12.47 2.41 -5.32
CA LYS A 29 12.45 3.78 -4.77
C LYS A 29 11.12 4.53 -4.88
N ASN A 30 10.26 4.14 -5.81
CA ASN A 30 8.98 4.80 -6.11
C ASN A 30 7.85 3.80 -6.38
N TYR A 31 8.09 2.51 -6.18
CA TYR A 31 7.13 1.45 -6.45
C TYR A 31 7.26 0.32 -5.43
N LEU A 32 6.14 -0.07 -4.85
CA LEU A 32 6.03 -1.18 -3.92
C LEU A 32 4.95 -2.12 -4.41
N HIS A 33 5.25 -3.41 -4.45
CA HIS A 33 4.26 -4.46 -4.65
C HIS A 33 4.31 -5.43 -3.48
N ALA A 34 3.15 -5.69 -2.87
CA ALA A 34 2.97 -6.69 -1.84
C ALA A 34 1.82 -7.62 -2.17
N ALA A 35 1.97 -8.88 -1.79
CA ALA A 35 0.89 -9.87 -1.82
C ALA A 35 0.21 -9.89 -0.45
N CYS A 36 -1.12 -9.75 -0.43
CA CYS A 36 -1.93 -9.81 0.79
C CYS A 36 -2.83 -11.05 0.74
N ARG A 37 -2.88 -11.85 1.81
CA ARG A 37 -3.76 -13.01 1.89
C ARG A 37 -5.02 -12.72 2.71
N SER A 38 -6.19 -13.13 2.22
CA SER A 38 -7.45 -13.02 2.95
C SER A 38 -7.51 -14.02 4.12
N ALA A 39 -8.18 -13.61 5.21
CA ALA A 39 -8.24 -14.38 6.46
C ALA A 39 -8.98 -15.71 6.32
N VAL A 40 -10.15 -15.64 5.68
CA VAL A 40 -11.19 -16.67 5.75
C VAL A 40 -11.14 -17.56 4.52
N LEU A 41 -10.98 -16.97 3.34
CA LEU A 41 -11.06 -17.68 2.06
C LEU A 41 -9.67 -18.00 1.46
N GLY A 42 -8.60 -17.49 2.06
CA GLY A 42 -7.23 -17.79 1.66
C GLY A 42 -6.80 -17.21 0.29
N PHE A 43 -7.65 -16.42 -0.37
CA PHE A 43 -7.32 -15.72 -1.62
C PHE A 43 -6.12 -14.79 -1.46
N THR A 44 -5.33 -14.69 -2.52
CA THR A 44 -4.19 -13.77 -2.63
C THR A 44 -4.59 -12.57 -3.47
N ASP A 45 -4.45 -11.39 -2.88
CA ASP A 45 -4.63 -10.09 -3.50
C ASP A 45 -3.28 -9.42 -3.70
N ASP A 46 -3.18 -8.56 -4.70
CA ASP A 46 -2.04 -7.67 -4.89
C ASP A 46 -2.35 -6.29 -4.35
N LEU A 47 -1.41 -5.73 -3.60
CA LEU A 47 -1.37 -4.35 -3.15
C LEU A 47 -0.17 -3.66 -3.82
N GLU A 48 -0.44 -2.64 -4.62
CA GLU A 48 0.58 -1.87 -5.32
C GLU A 48 0.50 -0.41 -4.92
N ILE A 49 1.66 0.20 -4.71
CA ILE A 49 1.82 1.62 -4.40
C ILE A 49 2.84 2.19 -5.38
N GLN A 50 2.49 3.27 -6.05
CA GLN A 50 3.39 4.00 -6.93
C GLN A 50 3.39 5.49 -6.59
N LEU A 51 4.57 6.05 -6.35
CA LEU A 51 4.74 7.50 -6.30
C LEU A 51 4.73 8.06 -7.72
N ARG A 52 3.72 8.88 -8.04
CA ARG A 52 3.59 9.48 -9.37
C ARG A 52 4.69 10.51 -9.62
N PRO A 53 5.06 10.74 -10.90
CA PRO A 53 5.97 11.83 -11.27
C PRO A 53 5.48 13.16 -10.69
N GLY A 54 6.38 13.92 -10.06
CA GLY A 54 6.04 15.15 -9.33
C GLY A 54 5.95 14.98 -7.80
N GLY A 55 5.96 13.75 -7.29
CA GLY A 55 6.22 13.45 -5.86
C GLY A 55 5.10 13.80 -4.89
N SER A 56 3.95 14.29 -5.36
CA SER A 56 2.83 14.73 -4.51
C SER A 56 1.67 13.73 -4.43
N THR A 57 1.66 12.70 -5.29
CA THR A 57 0.52 11.78 -5.41
C THR A 57 0.98 10.34 -5.32
N LEU A 58 0.41 9.59 -4.37
CA LEU A 58 0.52 8.15 -4.29
C LEU A 58 -0.66 7.51 -5.01
N ALA A 59 -0.37 6.74 -6.06
CA ALA A 59 -1.35 5.86 -6.68
C ALA A 59 -1.33 4.52 -5.94
N VAL A 60 -2.48 4.09 -5.44
CA VAL A 60 -2.62 2.84 -4.69
C VAL A 60 -3.66 1.96 -5.35
N ARG A 61 -3.34 0.68 -5.52
CA ARG A 61 -4.21 -0.34 -6.09
C ARG A 61 -4.26 -1.54 -5.15
N SER A 62 -5.45 -2.00 -4.81
CA SER A 62 -5.63 -3.30 -4.14
C SER A 62 -6.65 -4.12 -4.92
N ALA A 63 -6.24 -5.28 -5.43
CA ALA A 63 -7.07 -6.11 -6.29
C ALA A 63 -6.79 -7.59 -6.09
N ALA A 64 -7.85 -8.41 -6.12
CA ALA A 64 -7.73 -9.86 -6.09
C ALA A 64 -7.12 -10.39 -7.40
N ARG A 65 -6.28 -11.42 -7.33
CA ARG A 65 -5.73 -12.09 -8.53
C ARG A 65 -6.80 -12.89 -9.29
N LYS A 66 -7.84 -13.34 -8.60
CA LYS A 66 -8.95 -14.12 -9.13
C LYS A 66 -10.24 -13.76 -8.40
N GLY A 67 -11.33 -13.60 -9.15
CA GLY A 67 -12.66 -13.31 -8.61
C GLY A 67 -13.03 -11.82 -8.65
N TYR A 68 -14.31 -11.55 -8.86
CA TYR A 68 -14.87 -10.19 -8.94
C TYR A 68 -15.38 -9.66 -7.59
N TYR A 69 -15.64 -10.55 -6.63
CA TYR A 69 -16.27 -10.22 -5.37
C TYR A 69 -15.36 -10.55 -4.19
N ASP A 70 -14.94 -9.53 -3.45
CA ASP A 70 -13.98 -9.62 -2.34
C ASP A 70 -14.63 -9.28 -0.98
N PHE A 71 -15.96 -9.16 -0.91
CA PHE A 71 -16.71 -8.71 0.27
C PHE A 71 -16.19 -7.39 0.88
N GLY A 72 -15.59 -6.53 0.06
CA GLY A 72 -15.00 -5.26 0.50
C GLY A 72 -13.67 -5.42 1.23
N VAL A 73 -13.02 -6.58 1.19
CA VAL A 73 -11.70 -6.81 1.79
C VAL A 73 -10.64 -5.86 1.22
N ASN A 74 -10.62 -5.65 -0.10
CA ASN A 74 -9.65 -4.73 -0.70
C ASN A 74 -9.91 -3.28 -0.28
N ARG A 75 -11.19 -2.86 -0.24
CA ARG A 75 -11.57 -1.54 0.27
C ARG A 75 -11.09 -1.33 1.71
N ARG A 76 -11.42 -2.26 2.62
CA ARG A 76 -10.99 -2.18 4.02
C ARG A 76 -9.47 -2.10 4.15
N ARG A 77 -8.73 -2.83 3.32
CA ARG A 77 -7.27 -2.78 3.29
C ARG A 77 -6.76 -1.39 2.91
N LEU A 78 -7.35 -0.76 1.89
CA LEU A 78 -6.99 0.59 1.48
C LEU A 78 -7.30 1.63 2.56
N GLU A 79 -8.44 1.52 3.24
CA GLU A 79 -8.79 2.41 4.35
C GLU A 79 -7.81 2.26 5.53
N THR A 80 -7.47 1.02 5.92
CA THR A 80 -6.46 0.77 6.95
C THR A 80 -5.10 1.35 6.57
N LEU A 81 -4.67 1.15 5.31
CA LEU A 81 -3.42 1.72 4.82
C LEU A 81 -3.47 3.25 4.84
N ARG A 82 -4.60 3.86 4.45
CA ARG A 82 -4.80 5.31 4.50
C ARG A 82 -4.63 5.83 5.94
N ASP A 83 -5.29 5.22 6.92
CA ASP A 83 -5.18 5.60 8.33
C ASP A 83 -3.74 5.48 8.86
N LEU A 84 -3.02 4.42 8.50
CA LEU A 84 -1.61 4.24 8.85
C LEU A 84 -0.72 5.33 8.25
N LEU A 85 -0.94 5.70 6.99
CA LEU A 85 -0.18 6.76 6.32
C LEU A 85 -0.50 8.15 6.89
N GLN A 86 -1.77 8.41 7.26
CA GLN A 86 -2.17 9.65 7.95
C GLN A 86 -1.51 9.75 9.33
N LYS A 87 -1.54 8.68 10.13
CA LYS A 87 -0.89 8.62 11.46
C LYS A 87 0.62 8.85 11.40
N ARG A 88 1.25 8.47 10.29
CA ARG A 88 2.69 8.68 10.03
C ARG A 88 3.00 10.04 9.40
N GLY A 89 1.99 10.86 9.10
CA GLY A 89 2.17 12.16 8.47
C GLY A 89 2.60 12.09 6.99
N VAL A 90 2.46 10.93 6.34
CA VAL A 90 2.81 10.75 4.92
C VAL A 90 1.76 11.39 4.01
N ILE A 91 0.49 11.31 4.42
CA ILE A 91 -0.65 11.91 3.71
C ILE A 91 -1.54 12.67 4.69
N GLN A 92 -2.39 13.56 4.18
CA GLN A 92 -3.37 14.33 4.95
C GLN A 92 -4.77 13.69 4.88
#